data_AF-A0AAE4L297-F1
#
_entry.id   AF-A0AAE4L297-F1
#
_cell.length_a   1.000
_cell.length_b   1.000
_cell.length_c   1.000
_cell.angle_alpha   90.00
_cell.angle_beta   90.00
_cell.angle_gamma   90.00
#
_symmetry.space_group_name_H-M   'P 1'
#
loop_
_entity.id
_entity.type
_entity.pdbx_description
1 polymer ?
#
loop_
_entity_poly.entity_id
_entity_poly.type
_entity_poly.pdbx_seq_one_letter_code
_entity_poly.pdbx_strand_id
1 'polypeptide(L)'
;MFQDKYIFAQLTVFLDRNHFNCLVRKYGGDEYVKYFTCWNQLLALMSGQLSNRESLRNLIVALETHQGKTCHLGPGKHITRSNLANANPNRDYHIFEAYAYYMVEQARGKQKTDIFKLGGNVYAFDSTTIGLCLSVFCWVKFCKRRGGIKVHTLL
;
A
#
# COMPACT_ATOMS: atom_id res chain seq x y z
N MET A 1 -24.05 -9.25 -16.80
CA MET A 1 -24.10 -9.11 -15.33
C MET A 1 -22.87 -9.83 -14.79
N PHE A 2 -21.89 -9.14 -14.19
CA PHE A 2 -20.67 -9.82 -13.72
C PHE A 2 -21.03 -10.74 -12.56
N GLN A 3 -20.88 -12.04 -12.77
CA GLN A 3 -21.35 -13.11 -11.89
C GLN A 3 -20.33 -13.45 -10.79
N ASP A 4 -19.12 -12.89 -10.88
CA ASP A 4 -18.00 -13.13 -9.97
C ASP A 4 -17.56 -11.89 -9.18
N LYS A 5 -17.06 -12.09 -7.95
CA LYS A 5 -16.44 -11.04 -7.14
C LYS A 5 -15.23 -10.46 -7.88
N TYR A 6 -15.09 -9.13 -7.90
CA TYR A 6 -13.92 -8.45 -8.46
C TYR A 6 -12.61 -9.00 -7.89
N ILE A 7 -11.58 -9.09 -8.73
CA ILE A 7 -10.25 -9.59 -8.37
C ILE A 7 -9.69 -8.87 -7.14
N PHE A 8 -9.87 -7.54 -7.06
CA PHE A 8 -9.40 -6.77 -5.91
C PHE A 8 -10.09 -7.19 -4.60
N ALA A 9 -11.41 -7.45 -4.62
CA ALA A 9 -12.11 -7.96 -3.43
C ALA A 9 -11.58 -9.34 -3.02
N GLN A 10 -11.27 -10.21 -3.98
CA GLN A 10 -10.67 -11.51 -3.69
C GLN A 10 -9.29 -11.37 -3.04
N LEU A 11 -8.46 -10.43 -3.50
CA LEU A 11 -7.17 -10.13 -2.88
C LEU A 11 -7.30 -9.63 -1.44
N THR A 12 -8.28 -8.76 -1.18
CA THR A 12 -8.49 -8.22 0.18
C THR A 12 -8.96 -9.27 1.19
N VAL A 13 -9.50 -10.42 0.75
CA VAL A 13 -9.88 -11.52 1.65
C VAL A 13 -8.67 -12.15 2.33
N PHE A 14 -7.49 -12.12 1.70
CA PHE A 14 -6.27 -12.64 2.30
C PHE A 14 -5.68 -11.72 3.38
N LEU A 15 -6.16 -10.49 3.47
CA LEU A 15 -5.71 -9.52 4.46
C LEU A 15 -6.43 -9.74 5.78
N ASP A 16 -5.67 -10.06 6.83
CA ASP A 16 -6.21 -10.16 8.19
C ASP A 16 -6.61 -8.78 8.71
N ARG A 17 -7.90 -8.49 8.66
CA ARG A 17 -8.47 -7.23 9.12
C ARG A 17 -8.42 -7.09 10.65
N ASN A 18 -8.49 -8.20 11.39
CA ASN A 18 -8.48 -8.14 12.86
C ASN A 18 -7.10 -7.75 13.37
N HIS A 19 -6.05 -8.35 12.81
CA HIS A 19 -4.67 -7.98 13.13
C HIS A 19 -4.39 -6.52 12.76
N PHE A 20 -4.83 -6.07 11.58
CA PHE A 20 -4.69 -4.66 11.18
C PHE A 20 -5.37 -3.71 12.16
N ASN A 21 -6.61 -3.99 12.55
CA ASN A 21 -7.34 -3.16 13.51
C ASN A 21 -6.64 -3.10 14.89
N CYS A 22 -5.98 -4.19 15.30
CA CYS A 22 -5.16 -4.19 16.52
C CYS A 22 -3.98 -3.22 16.41
N LEU A 23 -3.26 -3.23 15.28
CA LEU A 23 -2.17 -2.30 15.00
C LEU A 23 -2.66 -0.85 14.95
N VAL A 24 -3.78 -0.59 14.27
CA VAL A 24 -4.37 0.76 14.21
C VAL A 24 -4.71 1.28 15.61
N ARG A 25 -5.26 0.43 16.49
CA ARG A 25 -5.53 0.79 17.89
C ARG A 25 -4.25 1.04 18.68
N LYS A 26 -3.21 0.22 18.47
CA LYS A 26 -1.91 0.36 19.15
C LYS A 26 -1.26 1.71 18.88
N TYR A 27 -1.34 2.20 17.65
CA TYR A 27 -0.71 3.46 17.21
C TYR A 27 -1.70 4.63 17.11
N GLY A 28 -2.97 4.47 17.52
CA GLY A 28 -3.97 5.53 17.47
C GLY A 28 -4.29 6.07 16.06
N GLY A 29 -4.05 5.30 14.99
CA GLY A 29 -4.10 5.82 13.60
C GLY A 29 -5.49 6.27 13.11
N ASP A 30 -6.54 5.81 13.78
CA ASP A 30 -7.93 6.18 13.51
C ASP A 30 -8.54 7.08 14.61
N GLU A 31 -7.72 7.67 15.48
CA GLU A 31 -8.20 8.67 16.44
C GLU A 31 -8.84 9.86 15.73
N TYR A 32 -10.04 10.26 16.18
CA TYR A 32 -10.84 11.35 15.62
C TYR A 32 -11.27 11.18 14.14
N VAL A 33 -11.06 10.01 13.54
CA VAL A 33 -11.42 9.73 12.15
C VAL A 33 -12.88 9.35 12.03
N LYS A 34 -13.66 10.10 11.23
CA LYS A 34 -15.10 9.85 11.03
C LYS A 34 -15.44 8.91 9.86
N TYR A 35 -14.75 9.06 8.73
CA TYR A 35 -15.13 8.39 7.47
C TYR A 35 -13.99 7.68 6.76
N PHE A 36 -12.79 8.28 6.73
CA PHE A 36 -11.66 7.75 5.98
C PHE A 36 -10.70 7.00 6.90
N THR A 37 -10.95 5.73 7.21
CA THR A 37 -10.12 4.92 8.13
C THR A 37 -8.74 4.57 7.55
N CYS A 38 -7.82 4.09 8.40
CA CYS A 38 -6.52 3.53 8.00
C CYS A 38 -6.70 2.34 7.05
N TRP A 39 -7.77 1.57 7.22
CA TRP A 39 -8.13 0.48 6.31
C TRP A 39 -8.49 1.01 4.91
N ASN A 40 -9.29 2.07 4.82
CA ASN A 40 -9.62 2.70 3.54
C ASN A 40 -8.36 3.24 2.84
N GLN A 41 -7.42 3.79 3.61
CA GLN A 41 -6.13 4.24 3.08
C GLN A 41 -5.29 3.09 2.55
N LEU A 42 -5.17 1.98 3.30
CA LEU A 42 -4.45 0.78 2.85
C LEU A 42 -5.00 0.30 1.50
N LEU A 43 -6.33 0.13 1.40
CA LEU A 43 -6.97 -0.34 0.18
C LEU A 43 -6.75 0.62 -1.00
N ALA A 44 -6.82 1.93 -0.76
CA ALA A 44 -6.57 2.93 -1.79
C ALA A 44 -5.13 2.86 -2.30
N LEU A 45 -4.15 2.77 -1.40
CA LEU A 45 -2.73 2.70 -1.76
C LEU A 45 -2.43 1.39 -2.52
N MET A 46 -2.90 0.25 -2.04
CA MET A 46 -2.73 -1.03 -2.75
C MET A 46 -3.34 -1.01 -4.15
N SER A 47 -4.55 -0.45 -4.30
CA SER A 47 -5.19 -0.33 -5.62
C SER A 47 -4.34 0.53 -6.57
N GLY A 48 -3.73 1.60 -6.06
CA GLY A 48 -2.81 2.44 -6.81
C GLY A 48 -1.55 1.70 -7.26
N GLN A 49 -0.95 0.93 -6.36
CA GLN A 49 0.25 0.12 -6.67
C GLN A 49 -0.06 -0.95 -7.72
N LEU A 50 -1.12 -1.74 -7.53
CA LEU A 50 -1.52 -2.81 -8.46
C LEU A 50 -1.92 -2.28 -9.84
N SER A 51 -2.45 -1.06 -9.89
CA SER A 51 -2.85 -0.41 -11.14
C SER A 51 -1.74 0.47 -11.74
N ASN A 52 -0.54 0.43 -11.18
CA ASN A 52 0.63 1.23 -11.57
C ASN A 52 0.29 2.73 -11.76
N ARG A 53 -0.41 3.33 -10.77
CA ARG A 53 -0.81 4.74 -10.82
C ARG A 53 0.27 5.64 -10.26
N GLU A 54 0.81 6.50 -11.13
CA GLU A 54 1.92 7.40 -10.79
C GLU A 54 1.52 8.66 -9.99
N SER A 55 0.22 8.97 -9.88
CA SER A 55 -0.23 10.18 -9.17
C SER A 55 -1.50 9.96 -8.34
N LEU A 56 -1.63 10.71 -7.24
CA LEU A 56 -2.86 10.72 -6.43
C LEU A 56 -4.08 11.11 -7.26
N ARG A 57 -3.94 12.01 -8.25
CA ARG A 57 -5.05 12.39 -9.13
C ARG A 57 -5.51 11.22 -9.98
N ASN A 58 -4.58 10.51 -10.61
CA ASN A 58 -4.89 9.33 -11.43
C ASN A 58 -5.50 8.20 -10.59
N LEU A 59 -5.03 8.04 -9.36
CA LEU A 59 -5.59 7.09 -8.41
C LEU A 59 -7.06 7.41 -8.09
N ILE A 60 -7.36 8.66 -7.73
CA ILE A 60 -8.72 9.07 -7.36
C ILE A 60 -9.69 8.90 -8.52
N VAL A 61 -9.30 9.33 -9.73
CA VAL A 61 -10.14 9.15 -10.93
C VAL A 61 -10.42 7.67 -11.18
N ALA A 62 -9.42 6.80 -11.06
CA ALA A 62 -9.61 5.36 -11.20
C ALA A 62 -10.57 4.80 -10.13
N LEU A 63 -10.42 5.22 -8.87
CA LEU A 63 -11.31 4.81 -7.78
C LEU A 63 -12.74 5.33 -7.98
N GLU A 64 -12.90 6.59 -8.43
CA GLU A 64 -14.18 7.25 -8.74
C GLU A 64 -14.94 6.55 -9.86
N THR A 65 -14.26 6.21 -10.96
CA THR A 65 -14.90 5.46 -12.06
C THR A 65 -15.40 4.08 -11.65
N HIS A 66 -14.83 3.52 -10.57
CA HIS A 66 -15.25 2.26 -9.99
C HIS A 66 -16.12 2.45 -8.73
N GLN A 67 -16.52 3.66 -8.34
CA GLN A 67 -17.24 3.92 -7.08
C GLN A 67 -18.59 3.19 -6.97
N GLY A 68 -19.34 3.08 -8.08
CA GLY A 68 -20.59 2.30 -8.12
C GLY A 68 -20.37 0.80 -7.88
N LYS A 69 -19.13 0.33 -8.02
CA LYS A 69 -18.68 -1.07 -7.84
C LYS A 69 -17.86 -1.25 -6.56
N THR A 70 -17.34 -0.17 -5.95
CA THR A 70 -16.51 -0.22 -4.74
C THR A 70 -17.26 -0.42 -3.45
N CYS A 71 -18.57 -0.20 -3.42
CA CYS A 71 -19.40 -0.51 -2.26
C CYS A 71 -19.30 -2.01 -1.84
N HIS A 72 -18.83 -2.88 -2.74
CA HIS A 72 -18.53 -4.30 -2.48
C HIS A 72 -17.01 -4.64 -2.50
N LEU A 73 -16.13 -3.66 -2.76
CA LEU A 73 -14.67 -3.86 -2.90
C LEU A 73 -13.88 -3.60 -1.61
N GLY A 74 -14.53 -3.11 -0.55
CA GLY A 74 -13.89 -2.87 0.75
C GLY A 74 -13.57 -1.42 1.12
N PRO A 75 -13.20 -0.48 0.22
CA PRO A 75 -13.02 0.90 0.61
C PRO A 75 -14.39 1.58 0.78
N GLY A 76 -14.63 2.13 1.96
CA GLY A 76 -15.86 2.86 2.26
C GLY A 76 -16.10 4.06 1.33
N LYS A 77 -17.33 4.59 1.34
CA LYS A 77 -17.64 5.88 0.70
C LYS A 77 -16.66 6.95 1.20
N HIS A 78 -16.30 7.92 0.35
CA HIS A 78 -15.48 9.11 0.67
C HIS A 78 -13.93 9.00 0.59
N ILE A 79 -13.39 8.23 -0.35
CA ILE A 79 -11.98 8.40 -0.75
C ILE A 79 -11.87 9.63 -1.66
N THR A 80 -11.48 10.77 -1.10
CA THR A 80 -11.21 11.99 -1.84
C THR A 80 -9.71 12.26 -1.90
N ARG A 81 -9.28 13.02 -2.92
CA ARG A 81 -7.89 13.46 -3.04
C ARG A 81 -7.40 14.18 -1.78
N SER A 82 -8.24 15.06 -1.21
CA SER A 82 -7.90 15.84 -0.03
C SER A 82 -7.71 14.96 1.20
N ASN A 83 -8.57 13.95 1.40
CA ASN A 83 -8.42 13.01 2.51
C ASN A 83 -7.12 12.20 2.40
N LEU A 84 -6.81 11.66 1.22
CA LEU A 84 -5.57 10.92 0.98
C LEU A 84 -4.32 11.78 1.15
N ALA A 85 -4.33 12.99 0.58
CA ALA A 85 -3.21 13.92 0.68
C ALA A 85 -2.96 14.37 2.13
N ASN A 86 -4.01 14.49 2.94
CA ASN A 86 -3.91 14.86 4.35
C ASN A 86 -3.52 13.66 5.23
N ALA A 87 -4.04 12.47 4.94
CA ALA A 87 -3.81 11.26 5.75
C ALA A 87 -2.42 10.65 5.53
N ASN A 88 -1.86 10.72 4.32
CA ASN A 88 -0.53 10.14 4.02
C ASN A 88 0.61 10.71 4.89
N PRO A 89 0.75 12.03 5.07
CA PRO A 89 1.83 12.57 5.91
C PRO A 89 1.51 12.55 7.41
N ASN A 90 0.23 12.60 7.80
CA ASN A 90 -0.16 12.79 9.20
C ASN A 90 -0.37 11.50 9.99
N ARG A 91 -0.49 10.35 9.31
CA ARG A 91 -0.65 9.06 9.97
C ARG A 91 0.69 8.40 10.20
N ASP A 92 0.79 7.73 11.34
CA ASP A 92 1.96 6.94 11.67
C ASP A 92 2.14 5.79 10.65
N TYR A 93 3.26 5.80 9.95
CA TYR A 93 3.59 4.78 8.95
C TYR A 93 3.90 3.42 9.58
N HIS A 94 4.27 3.36 10.86
CA HIS A 94 4.58 2.11 11.56
C HIS A 94 3.40 1.14 11.59
N ILE A 95 2.16 1.65 11.46
CA ILE A 95 0.96 0.82 11.31
C ILE A 95 1.06 -0.07 10.06
N PHE A 96 1.40 0.54 8.93
CA PHE A 96 1.48 -0.14 7.63
C PHE A 96 2.73 -0.99 7.53
N GLU A 97 3.85 -0.53 8.09
CA GLU A 97 5.11 -1.28 8.16
C GLU A 97 4.95 -2.56 8.99
N ALA A 98 4.46 -2.47 10.22
CA ALA A 98 4.25 -3.64 11.08
C ALA A 98 3.28 -4.64 10.44
N TYR A 99 2.23 -4.13 9.77
CA TYR A 99 1.31 -4.98 9.06
C TYR A 99 1.95 -5.68 7.85
N ALA A 100 2.81 -4.99 7.09
CA ALA A 100 3.53 -5.58 5.98
C ALA A 100 4.42 -6.74 6.45
N TYR A 101 5.18 -6.56 7.53
CA TYR A 101 6.00 -7.63 8.11
C TYR A 101 5.16 -8.83 8.56
N TYR A 102 4.03 -8.59 9.22
CA TYR A 102 3.09 -9.66 9.59
C TYR A 102 2.58 -10.41 8.34
N MET A 103 2.18 -9.69 7.29
CA MET A 103 1.70 -10.31 6.05
C MET A 103 2.79 -11.14 5.35
N VAL A 104 4.05 -10.67 5.36
CA VAL A 104 5.20 -11.43 4.83
C VAL A 104 5.41 -12.72 5.62
N GLU A 105 5.33 -12.67 6.94
CA GLU A 105 5.44 -13.86 7.80
C GLU A 105 4.32 -14.87 7.49
N GLN A 106 3.07 -14.40 7.37
CA GLN A 106 1.94 -15.25 6.99
C GLN A 106 2.10 -15.88 5.60
N ALA A 107 2.65 -15.12 4.64
CA ALA A 107 2.92 -15.62 3.30
C ALA A 107 4.01 -16.70 3.32
N ARG A 108 5.11 -16.49 4.06
CA ARG A 108 6.19 -17.46 4.25
C ARG A 108 5.67 -18.75 4.88
N GLY A 109 4.82 -18.67 5.90
CA GLY A 109 4.23 -19.84 6.54
C GLY A 109 3.35 -20.71 5.61
N LYS A 110 2.76 -20.10 4.58
CA LYS A 110 1.95 -20.81 3.57
C LYS A 110 2.76 -21.30 2.37
N GLN A 111 3.96 -20.76 2.15
CA GLN A 111 4.84 -21.15 1.08
C GLN A 111 5.56 -22.47 1.43
N LYS A 112 4.94 -23.60 1.09
CA LYS A 112 5.50 -24.95 1.25
C LYS A 112 6.30 -25.46 0.04
N THR A 113 6.40 -24.67 -1.02
CA THR A 113 7.12 -25.08 -2.23
C THR A 113 8.58 -24.66 -2.15
N ASP A 114 9.43 -25.68 -2.13
CA ASP A 114 10.89 -25.57 -2.27
C ASP A 114 11.21 -25.20 -3.73
N ILE A 115 10.87 -23.98 -4.14
CA ILE A 115 11.03 -23.48 -5.51
C ILE A 115 12.51 -23.48 -5.88
N PHE A 116 13.36 -23.18 -4.90
CA PHE A 116 14.79 -23.31 -5.00
C PHE A 116 15.21 -24.33 -3.96
N LYS A 117 15.67 -25.51 -4.39
CA LYS A 117 16.30 -26.54 -3.52
C LYS A 117 17.65 -26.06 -2.96
N LEU A 118 17.72 -24.81 -2.53
CA LEU A 118 18.87 -24.17 -1.94
C LEU A 118 18.65 -24.26 -0.43
N GLY A 119 19.50 -25.00 0.27
CA GLY A 119 19.44 -25.04 1.73
C GLY A 119 19.67 -23.64 2.31
N GLY A 120 18.67 -23.07 3.00
CA GLY A 120 18.76 -21.78 3.68
C GLY A 120 17.57 -20.86 3.43
N ASN A 121 17.64 -19.65 4.00
CA ASN A 121 16.65 -18.60 3.75
C ASN A 121 16.93 -17.96 2.38
N VAL A 122 16.01 -18.10 1.43
CA VAL A 122 16.07 -17.40 0.15
C VAL A 122 15.52 -15.99 0.35
N TYR A 123 16.38 -14.99 0.21
CA TYR A 123 15.98 -13.58 0.28
C TYR A 123 15.84 -13.01 -1.14
N ALA A 124 14.75 -12.28 -1.38
CA ALA A 124 14.62 -11.52 -2.61
C ALA A 124 15.24 -10.13 -2.41
N PHE A 125 16.29 -9.82 -3.17
CA PHE A 125 16.91 -8.51 -3.16
C PHE A 125 16.37 -7.68 -4.31
N ASP A 126 15.54 -6.69 -4.01
CA ASP A 126 15.02 -5.74 -4.98
C ASP A 126 15.65 -4.35 -4.77
N SER A 127 15.74 -3.57 -5.84
CA SER A 127 16.19 -2.18 -5.74
C SER A 127 15.30 -1.26 -6.55
N THR A 128 14.69 -0.29 -5.87
CA THR A 128 13.82 0.71 -6.49
C THR A 128 14.50 2.07 -6.44
N THR A 129 14.50 2.80 -7.56
CA THR A 129 15.02 4.17 -7.63
C THR A 129 13.88 5.17 -7.54
N ILE A 130 13.86 6.00 -6.50
CA ILE A 130 12.88 7.06 -6.29
C ILE A 130 13.45 8.35 -6.89
N GLY A 131 12.83 8.84 -7.97
CA GLY A 131 13.19 10.12 -8.56
C GLY A 131 12.76 11.28 -7.67
N LEU A 132 13.69 12.19 -7.35
CA LEU A 132 13.44 13.38 -6.52
C LEU A 132 13.69 14.66 -7.31
N CYS A 133 12.87 15.68 -7.02
CA CYS A 133 13.02 16.98 -7.64
C CYS A 133 14.23 17.72 -7.05
N LEU A 134 15.20 18.08 -7.91
CA LEU A 134 16.43 18.76 -7.50
C LEU A 134 16.19 20.16 -6.90
N SER A 135 15.07 20.82 -7.22
CA SER A 135 14.76 22.13 -6.65
C SER A 135 14.38 22.06 -5.17
N VAL A 136 13.79 20.94 -4.75
CA VAL A 136 13.39 20.71 -3.35
C VAL A 136 14.49 19.98 -2.59
N PHE A 137 15.15 19.02 -3.25
CA PHE A 137 16.18 18.20 -2.65
C PHE A 137 17.49 18.31 -3.44
N CYS A 138 18.25 19.37 -3.16
CA CYS A 138 19.48 19.71 -3.89
C CYS A 138 20.65 18.72 -3.66
N TRP A 139 20.63 17.98 -2.55
CA TRP A 139 21.66 17.02 -2.16
C TRP A 139 21.56 15.67 -2.89
N VAL A 140 20.44 15.39 -3.55
CA VAL A 140 20.13 14.06 -4.10
C VAL A 140 20.62 13.91 -5.55
N LYS A 141 21.79 14.44 -5.88
CA LYS A 141 22.22 14.62 -7.28
C LYS A 141 22.86 13.35 -7.84
N PHE A 142 22.13 12.63 -8.69
CA PHE A 142 22.64 11.44 -9.40
C PHE A 142 23.17 11.78 -10.81
N CYS A 143 22.61 12.81 -11.45
CA CYS A 143 23.00 13.29 -12.77
C CYS A 143 22.87 14.82 -12.85
N LYS A 144 23.46 15.47 -13.87
CA LYS A 144 23.40 16.94 -14.06
C LYS A 144 21.97 17.51 -13.99
N ARG A 145 20.97 16.75 -14.44
CA ARG A 145 19.55 17.15 -14.52
C ARG A 145 18.59 16.26 -13.73
N ARG A 146 19.06 15.22 -13.03
CA ARG A 146 18.18 14.26 -12.33
C ARG A 146 18.69 14.00 -10.92
N GLY A 147 17.77 14.06 -9.96
CA GLY A 147 18.03 13.63 -8.60
C GLY A 147 17.22 12.39 -8.24
N GLY A 148 17.73 11.57 -7.33
CA GLY A 148 17.02 10.37 -6.89
C GLY A 148 17.79 9.54 -5.88
N ILE A 149 17.04 8.75 -5.11
CA ILE A 149 17.57 7.84 -4.09
C ILE A 149 17.33 6.41 -4.57
N LYS A 150 18.33 5.54 -4.44
CA LYS A 150 18.17 4.11 -4.65
C LYS A 150 17.90 3.43 -3.32
N VAL A 151 16.74 2.81 -3.20
CA VAL A 151 16.32 2.05 -2.03
C VAL A 151 16.55 0.57 -2.33
N HIS A 152 17.24 -0.12 -1.44
CA HIS A 152 17.47 -1.56 -1.51
C HIS A 152 16.57 -2.24 -0.49
N THR A 153 15.76 -3.20 -0.93
CA THR A 153 14.86 -3.96 -0.07
C THR A 153 15.25 -5.42 -0.09
N LEU A 154 15.56 -5.96 1.08
CA LEU A 154 15.77 -7.39 1.30
C LEU A 154 14.46 -7.97 1.85
N LEU A 155 13.78 -8.78 1.05
CA LEU A 155 12.50 -9.43 1.34
C LEU A 155 12.66 -10.89 1.72
#